data_AF-A0AA97A1J2-F1
#
_entry.id   AF-A0AA97A1J2-F1
#
_cell.length_a   1.000
_cell.length_b   1.000
_cell.length_c   1.000
_cell.angle_alpha   90.00
_cell.angle_beta   90.00
_cell.angle_gamma   90.00
#
_symmetry.space_group_name_H-M   'P 1'
#
loop_
_entity.id
_entity.type
_entity.pdbx_description
1 polymer ?
#
loop_
_entity_poly.entity_id
_entity_poly.type
_entity_poly.pdbx_seq_one_letter_code
_entity_poly.pdbx_strand_id
1 'polypeptide(L)' 'MKKKEQSSRQIVMCHLVAILGVDIEKATHLVDELEQVGLIRFDEFGNVGLVVLEG' A
#
# COMPACT_ATOMS: atom_id res chain seq x y z
N MET A 1 23.06 -10.62 -6.26
CA MET A 1 22.09 -9.49 -6.35
C MET A 1 21.46 -9.31 -4.97
N LYS A 2 21.75 -8.21 -4.26
CA LYS A 2 20.99 -7.90 -3.04
C LYS A 2 19.55 -7.64 -3.50
N LYS A 3 18.57 -8.43 -3.03
CA LYS A 3 17.15 -8.11 -3.25
C LYS A 3 16.97 -6.71 -2.66
N LYS A 4 16.74 -5.70 -3.50
CA LYS A 4 16.39 -4.36 -3.00
C LYS A 4 15.16 -4.56 -2.15
N GLU A 5 15.27 -4.24 -0.87
CA GLU A 5 14.15 -4.27 0.05
C GLU A 5 13.06 -3.37 -0.56
N GLN A 6 11.99 -3.98 -1.06
CA GLN A 6 10.85 -3.24 -1.59
C GLN A 6 10.07 -2.78 -0.37
N SER A 7 9.81 -1.47 -0.27
CA SER A 7 8.99 -0.97 0.83
C SER A 7 7.60 -1.58 0.73
N SER A 8 6.91 -1.72 1.86
CA SER A 8 5.55 -2.28 1.84
C SER A 8 4.61 -1.45 0.97
N ARG A 9 4.84 -0.14 0.86
CA ARG A 9 4.12 0.73 -0.07
C ARG A 9 4.29 0.30 -1.54
N GLN A 10 5.50 -0.06 -1.95
CA GLN A 10 5.75 -0.57 -3.30
C GLN A 10 5.07 -1.93 -3.53
N ILE A 11 5.00 -2.79 -2.50
CA ILE A 11 4.32 -4.09 -2.59
C ILE A 11 2.81 -3.90 -2.75
N VAL A 12 2.20 -2.99 -1.96
CA VAL A 12 0.78 -2.64 -2.07
C VAL A 12 0.47 -2.04 -3.44
N MET A 13 1.28 -1.09 -3.92
CA MET A 13 1.16 -0.52 -5.26
C MET A 13 1.26 -1.59 -6.35
N CYS A 14 2.22 -2.51 -6.24
CA CYS A 14 2.39 -3.61 -7.18
C CYS A 14 1.16 -4.53 -7.21
N HIS A 15 0.56 -4.83 -6.06
CA HIS A 15 -0.68 -5.62 -6.01
C HIS A 15 -1.85 -4.89 -6.66
N LEU A 16 -2.04 -3.60 -6.36
CA LEU A 16 -3.11 -2.79 -6.95
C LEU A 16 -2.99 -2.73 -8.48
N VAL A 17 -1.79 -2.51 -8.99
CA VAL A 17 -1.58 -2.37 -10.44
C VAL A 17 -1.53 -3.71 -11.15
N ALA A 18 -0.72 -4.66 -10.67
CA ALA A 18 -0.46 -5.90 -11.38
C ALA A 18 -1.53 -6.99 -11.18
N ILE A 19 -2.22 -6.99 -10.02
CA ILE A 19 -3.22 -8.03 -9.69
C ILE A 19 -4.63 -7.50 -9.88
N LEU A 20 -4.92 -6.31 -9.33
CA LEU A 20 -6.25 -5.69 -9.44
C LEU A 20 -6.43 -4.89 -10.73
N GLY A 21 -5.38 -4.71 -11.53
CA GLY A 21 -5.45 -4.02 -12.82
C GLY A 21 -5.77 -2.53 -12.70
N VAL A 22 -5.53 -1.93 -11.52
CA VAL A 22 -5.77 -0.52 -11.28
C VAL A 22 -4.67 0.29 -11.96
N ASP A 23 -5.05 1.36 -12.65
CA ASP A 23 -4.08 2.30 -13.20
C ASP A 23 -3.15 2.87 -12.10
N ILE A 24 -1.91 3.19 -12.44
CA ILE A 24 -0.91 3.64 -11.46
C ILE A 24 -1.32 4.94 -10.74
N GLU A 25 -1.98 5.87 -11.42
CA GLU A 25 -2.47 7.11 -10.82
C GLU A 25 -3.58 6.79 -9.82
N LYS A 26 -4.52 5.93 -10.21
CA LYS A 26 -5.60 5.47 -9.32
C LYS A 26 -5.07 4.66 -8.14
N ALA A 27 -4.08 3.81 -8.34
CA ALA A 27 -3.46 3.03 -7.27
C ALA A 27 -2.78 3.95 -6.26
N THR A 28 -2.10 5.01 -6.73
CA THR A 28 -1.47 6.02 -5.87
C THR A 28 -2.53 6.72 -5.02
N HIS A 29 -3.59 7.21 -5.65
CA HIS A 29 -4.71 7.85 -4.97
C HIS A 29 -5.38 6.92 -3.94
N LEU A 30 -5.61 5.65 -4.27
CA LEU A 30 -6.19 4.69 -3.35
C LEU A 30 -5.31 4.45 -2.13
N VAL A 31 -4.00 4.29 -2.31
CA VAL A 31 -3.07 4.10 -1.18
C VAL A 31 -3.10 5.33 -0.25
N ASP A 32 -3.10 6.54 -0.80
CA ASP A 32 -3.20 7.77 -0.01
C ASP A 32 -4.55 7.89 0.71
N GLU A 33 -5.67 7.57 0.05
CA GLU A 33 -6.97 7.59 0.69
C GLU A 33 -7.07 6.56 1.82
N LEU A 34 -6.64 5.31 1.58
CA LEU A 34 -6.63 4.24 2.58
C LEU A 34 -5.75 4.59 3.79
N GLU A 35 -4.63 5.28 3.57
CA GLU A 35 -3.77 5.78 4.64
C GLU A 35 -4.42 6.95 5.40
N GLN A 36 -5.06 7.87 4.68
CA GLN A 36 -5.76 9.03 5.26
C GLN A 36 -6.94 8.59 6.14
N VAL A 37 -7.72 7.60 5.71
CA VAL A 37 -8.84 7.06 6.50
C VAL A 37 -8.35 6.11 7.60
N GLY A 38 -7.05 5.81 7.64
CA GLY A 38 -6.42 4.96 8.66
C GLY A 38 -6.68 3.46 8.48
N LEU A 39 -7.17 3.02 7.31
CA LEU A 39 -7.37 1.61 7.00
C LEU A 39 -6.04 0.88 6.79
N ILE A 40 -5.06 1.56 6.20
CA ILE A 40 -3.67 1.12 6.18
C ILE A 40 -2.80 2.16 6.87
N ARG A 41 -1.63 1.75 7.35
CA ARG A 41 -0.66 2.68 7.91
C ARG A 41 0.74 2.19 7.62
N PHE A 42 1.59 3.08 7.10
CA PHE A 42 3.00 2.78 6.93
C PHE A 42 3.78 3.29 8.14
N ASP A 43 4.58 2.42 8.76
CA ASP A 43 5.47 2.83 9.85
C ASP A 43 6.80 3.42 9.33
N GLU A 44 7.63 3.92 10.24
CA GLU A 44 8.93 4.54 9.92
C GLU A 44 9.94 3.58 9.25
N PHE A 45 9.77 2.27 9.43
CA PHE A 45 10.54 1.22 8.77
C PHE A 45 9.91 0.79 7.43
N GLY A 46 8.78 1.39 7.05
CA GLY A 46 8.10 1.13 5.79
C GLY A 46 7.33 -0.19 5.76
N ASN A 47 6.98 -0.76 6.92
CA ASN A 47 6.02 -1.86 6.97
C ASN A 47 4.59 -1.34 6.90
N VAL A 48 3.67 -2.18 6.42
CA VAL A 48 2.24 -1.86 6.34
C VAL A 48 1.49 -2.56 7.47
N GLY A 49 0.75 -1.80 8.26
CA GLY A 49 -0.28 -2.29 9.17
C GLY A 49 -1.67 -2.14 8.55
N LEU A 50 -2.56 -3.09 8.83
CA LEU A 50 -3.97 -3.04 8.43
C LEU A 50 -4.82 -2.79 9.68
N VAL A 51 -5.73 -1.83 9.62
CA VAL A 51 -6.72 -1.58 10.66
C VAL A 51 -8.05 -2.16 10.19
N VAL A 52 -8.53 -3.19 10.90
CA VAL A 52 -9.89 -3.70 10.70
C VAL A 52 -10.84 -2.79 11.46
N LEU A 53 -11.70 -2.08 10.74
CA LEU A 53 -12.82 -1.39 11.37
C LEU A 53 -13.81 -2.48 11.84
N GLU A 54 -13.91 -2.68 13.15
CA GLU A 54 -14.98 -3.50 13.70
C GLU A 54 -16.32 -2.80 13.44
N GLY A 55 -17.22 -3.48 12.74
CA GLY A 55 -18.57 -3.04 12.40
C GLY A 55 -19.62 -3.86 13.14
#